data_AF-A0A3N5G9Z7-F1
#
_entry.id   AF-A0A3N5G9Z7-F1
#
_cell.length_a   1.000
_cell.length_b   1.000
_cell.length_c   1.000
_cell.angle_alpha   90.00
_cell.angle_beta   90.00
_cell.angle_gamma   90.00
#
_symmetry.space_group_name_H-M   'P 1'
#
loop_
_entity.id
_entity.type
_entity.pdbx_description
1 polymer ?
#
loop_
_entity_poly.entity_id
_entity_poly.type
_entity_poly.pdbx_seq_one_letter_code
_entity_poly.pdbx_strand_id
1 'polypeptide(L)'
;MKARFIAFALVAALFALPVLAQDIPIGDDVWDTVGGGATDVTLTSGQWRALCGVSVPDTAVQLKGFNLAGQGTGDTVVARLNHASLPADGDVADVNIQLKALSMVNDGSHPCSPLTLRVREDGSIQQIGTMTIVRTSSAGGTFSANVPVSAIIRAVDSSGNVVGSTPVNGVLGDDSASPWSYQPPTTGAPKVTPWYPGVDPITRKPVRVCRRGNKILPARHCYWPPPKCGVVVVADPVPVDSETDAAVAQPVTAEPCSVEAEPVGTKVD
;
A
#
# COMPACT_ATOMS: atom_id res chain seq x y z
N MET A 1 20.30 56.33 22.22
CA MET A 1 19.36 55.31 22.74
C MET A 1 18.21 54.94 21.77
N LYS A 2 18.32 55.14 20.44
CA LYS A 2 17.26 54.75 19.47
C LYS A 2 17.56 53.48 18.66
N ALA A 3 18.83 53.09 18.55
CA ALA A 3 19.23 51.91 17.77
C ALA A 3 18.96 50.55 18.46
N ARG A 4 18.76 50.54 19.79
CA ARG A 4 18.52 49.29 20.55
C ARG A 4 17.07 48.79 20.49
N PHE A 5 16.11 49.64 20.15
CA PHE A 5 14.69 49.26 20.02
C PHE A 5 14.36 48.64 18.65
N ILE A 6 15.06 49.04 17.58
CA ILE A 6 14.81 48.50 16.23
C ILE A 6 15.33 47.06 16.09
N ALA A 7 16.43 46.73 16.77
CA ALA A 7 16.99 45.37 16.76
C ALA A 7 16.06 44.34 17.46
N PHE A 8 15.33 44.73 18.50
CA PHE A 8 14.43 43.83 19.23
C PHE A 8 13.15 43.49 18.45
N ALA A 9 12.63 44.42 17.67
CA ALA A 9 11.44 44.19 16.83
C ALA A 9 11.72 43.26 15.64
N LEU A 10 12.95 43.26 15.11
CA LEU A 10 13.34 42.42 13.97
C LEU A 10 13.61 40.96 14.39
N VAL A 11 14.11 40.74 15.61
CA VAL A 11 14.25 39.39 16.19
C VAL A 11 12.88 38.79 16.51
N ALA A 12 11.93 39.57 17.04
CA ALA A 12 10.57 39.09 17.31
C ALA A 12 9.79 38.72 16.03
N ALA A 13 10.02 39.42 14.91
CA ALA A 13 9.37 39.12 13.63
C ALA A 13 9.92 37.85 12.94
N LEU A 14 11.18 37.48 13.20
CA LEU A 14 11.79 36.26 12.65
C LEU A 14 11.34 34.97 13.36
N PHE A 15 10.81 35.05 14.58
CA PHE A 15 10.21 33.92 15.29
C PHE A 15 8.71 33.74 14.99
N ALA A 16 8.10 34.62 14.21
CA ALA A 16 6.68 34.59 13.85
C ALA A 16 6.45 34.33 12.36
N LEU A 17 7.39 33.69 11.66
CA LEU A 17 7.05 33.11 10.36
C LEU A 17 5.98 32.04 10.62
N PRO A 18 4.76 32.18 10.08
CA PRO A 18 3.78 31.13 10.17
C PRO A 18 4.42 29.92 9.51
N VAL A 19 4.74 28.92 10.32
CA VAL A 19 4.91 27.57 9.81
C VAL A 19 3.60 27.29 9.09
N LEU A 20 3.63 27.34 7.75
CA LEU A 20 2.41 27.24 6.95
C LEU A 20 1.71 25.95 7.39
N ALA A 21 0.46 26.09 7.80
CA ALA A 21 -0.34 24.95 8.16
C ALA A 21 -0.38 23.99 6.97
N GLN A 22 -0.21 22.70 7.24
CA GLN A 22 -0.37 21.68 6.24
C GLN A 22 -1.84 21.31 6.22
N ASP A 23 -2.55 21.82 5.20
CA ASP A 23 -3.96 21.56 5.01
C ASP A 23 -4.13 20.40 4.02
N ILE A 24 -4.73 19.32 4.49
CA ILE A 24 -4.99 18.13 3.69
C ILE A 24 -6.45 18.19 3.26
N PRO A 25 -6.74 18.46 1.97
CA PRO A 25 -8.10 18.62 1.51
C PRO A 25 -8.82 17.27 1.39
N ILE A 26 -10.15 17.34 1.35
CA ILE A 26 -11.03 16.27 0.86
C ILE A 26 -10.53 15.79 -0.51
N GLY A 27 -10.63 14.49 -0.77
CA GLY A 27 -10.22 13.91 -2.05
C GLY A 27 -10.08 12.40 -2.00
N ASP A 28 -9.76 11.82 -3.15
CA ASP A 28 -9.54 10.38 -3.27
C ASP A 28 -8.05 10.05 -3.16
N ASP A 29 -7.74 8.98 -2.45
CA ASP A 29 -6.43 8.34 -2.42
C ASP A 29 -6.47 7.00 -3.13
N VAL A 30 -5.52 6.77 -4.03
CA VAL A 30 -5.32 5.49 -4.71
C VAL A 30 -4.25 4.71 -3.97
N TRP A 31 -4.60 3.52 -3.50
CA TRP A 31 -3.71 2.62 -2.75
C TRP A 31 -3.42 1.38 -3.60
N ASP A 32 -2.22 0.84 -3.42
CA ASP A 32 -1.68 -0.33 -4.13
C ASP A 32 -1.28 -1.39 -3.06
N THR A 33 -1.24 -2.67 -3.43
CA THR A 33 -0.70 -3.76 -2.62
C THR A 33 0.57 -4.30 -3.29
N VAL A 34 1.75 -3.89 -2.79
CA VAL A 34 3.04 -4.25 -3.44
C VAL A 34 3.34 -5.75 -3.31
N GLY A 35 3.96 -6.31 -4.36
CA GLY A 35 4.49 -7.67 -4.38
C GLY A 35 3.42 -8.74 -4.56
N GLY A 36 2.24 -8.38 -5.08
CA GLY A 36 1.07 -9.25 -5.08
C GLY A 36 0.48 -9.38 -3.68
N GLY A 37 0.48 -8.27 -2.93
CA GLY A 37 0.05 -8.22 -1.54
C GLY A 37 -1.32 -8.87 -1.38
N ALA A 38 -1.40 -9.71 -0.36
CA ALA A 38 -2.51 -10.62 -0.21
C ALA A 38 -3.08 -10.57 1.19
N THR A 39 -4.36 -10.88 1.30
CA THR A 39 -5.13 -10.92 2.53
C THR A 39 -5.82 -12.27 2.63
N ASP A 40 -5.93 -12.83 3.82
CA ASP A 40 -6.63 -14.10 4.02
C ASP A 40 -8.06 -13.84 4.49
N VAL A 41 -9.06 -14.34 3.73
CA VAL A 41 -10.47 -14.38 4.15
C VAL A 41 -10.80 -15.78 4.60
N THR A 42 -11.30 -15.97 5.81
CA THR A 42 -11.95 -17.24 6.17
C THR A 42 -13.39 -17.24 5.68
N LEU A 43 -13.70 -18.15 4.77
CA LEU A 43 -15.06 -18.36 4.28
C LEU A 43 -15.68 -19.57 4.97
N THR A 44 -16.89 -19.37 5.46
CA THR A 44 -17.69 -20.39 6.14
C THR A 44 -18.24 -21.42 5.15
N SER A 45 -18.63 -22.59 5.66
CA SER A 45 -19.28 -23.63 4.83
C SER A 45 -20.49 -23.10 4.03
N GLY A 46 -21.29 -22.21 4.62
CA GLY A 46 -22.44 -21.60 3.95
C GLY A 46 -22.04 -20.67 2.79
N GLN A 47 -20.95 -19.91 2.96
CA GLN A 47 -20.41 -19.04 1.92
C GLN A 47 -19.80 -19.82 0.76
N TRP A 48 -19.12 -20.94 1.05
CA TRP A 48 -18.65 -21.87 0.01
C TRP A 48 -19.80 -22.45 -0.80
N ARG A 49 -20.89 -22.82 -0.13
CA ARG A 49 -22.10 -23.31 -0.80
C ARG A 49 -22.74 -22.23 -1.68
N ALA A 50 -22.76 -20.97 -1.23
CA ALA A 50 -23.27 -19.86 -2.03
C ALA A 50 -22.38 -19.51 -3.24
N LEU A 51 -21.06 -19.71 -3.13
CA LEU A 51 -20.11 -19.42 -4.20
C LEU A 51 -20.12 -20.49 -5.30
N CYS A 52 -20.15 -21.77 -4.94
CA CYS A 52 -19.98 -22.85 -5.91
C CYS A 52 -20.69 -24.17 -5.52
N GLY A 53 -21.60 -24.15 -4.54
CA GLY A 53 -22.38 -25.32 -4.14
C GLY A 53 -21.66 -26.34 -3.27
N VAL A 54 -20.37 -26.14 -2.97
CA VAL A 54 -19.57 -27.07 -2.15
C VAL A 54 -19.80 -26.84 -0.65
N SER A 55 -19.71 -27.91 0.13
CA SER A 55 -19.79 -27.85 1.60
C SER A 55 -18.45 -28.33 2.17
N VAL A 56 -17.62 -27.39 2.61
CA VAL A 56 -16.33 -27.66 3.24
C VAL A 56 -16.27 -26.97 4.61
N PRO A 57 -15.37 -27.37 5.52
CA PRO A 57 -15.10 -26.61 6.73
C PRO A 57 -14.68 -25.17 6.42
N ASP A 58 -14.76 -24.30 7.43
CA ASP A 58 -14.31 -22.92 7.32
C ASP A 58 -12.85 -22.89 6.86
N THR A 59 -12.63 -22.27 5.71
CA THR A 59 -11.35 -22.34 4.99
C THR A 59 -10.87 -20.94 4.68
N ALA A 60 -9.62 -20.64 5.05
CA ALA A 60 -8.96 -19.41 4.68
C ALA A 60 -8.56 -19.44 3.21
N VAL A 61 -8.83 -18.36 2.49
CA VAL A 61 -8.36 -18.13 1.12
C VAL A 61 -7.64 -16.81 1.00
N GLN A 62 -6.51 -16.84 0.32
CA GLN A 62 -5.68 -15.69 0.10
C GLN A 62 -6.18 -14.90 -1.13
N LEU A 63 -6.65 -13.67 -0.95
CA LEU A 63 -6.99 -12.75 -2.02
C LEU A 63 -5.85 -11.77 -2.26
N LYS A 64 -5.43 -11.59 -3.51
CA LYS A 64 -4.38 -10.65 -3.91
C LYS A 64 -5.01 -9.39 -4.50
N GLY A 65 -4.41 -8.22 -4.28
CA GLY A 65 -4.84 -7.00 -4.97
C GLY A 65 -4.76 -7.15 -6.49
N PHE A 66 -5.71 -6.55 -7.19
CA PHE A 66 -5.79 -6.56 -8.64
C PHE A 66 -6.12 -5.17 -9.16
N ASN A 67 -5.35 -4.69 -10.15
CA ASN A 67 -5.45 -3.33 -10.65
C ASN A 67 -6.88 -2.92 -11.01
N LEU A 68 -7.28 -1.75 -10.50
CA LEU A 68 -8.49 -1.05 -10.90
C LEU A 68 -8.29 -0.40 -12.27
N ALA A 69 -9.29 -0.54 -13.14
CA ALA A 69 -9.25 0.05 -14.47
C ALA A 69 -9.07 1.57 -14.39
N GLY A 70 -8.09 2.09 -15.12
CA GLY A 70 -7.78 3.53 -15.16
C GLY A 70 -6.99 4.07 -13.96
N GLN A 71 -6.61 3.23 -12.99
CA GLN A 71 -5.89 3.65 -11.77
C GLN A 71 -4.42 3.20 -11.73
N GLY A 72 -3.86 2.80 -12.88
CA GLY A 72 -2.50 2.27 -12.94
C GLY A 72 -2.38 0.93 -12.23
N THR A 73 -1.58 0.86 -11.17
CA THR A 73 -1.46 -0.32 -10.29
C THR A 73 -2.31 -0.26 -9.04
N GLY A 74 -3.06 0.83 -8.84
CA GLY A 74 -3.94 0.93 -7.67
C GLY A 74 -5.02 -0.15 -7.69
N ASP A 75 -5.24 -0.81 -6.56
CA ASP A 75 -6.26 -1.84 -6.37
C ASP A 75 -7.39 -1.40 -5.42
N THR A 76 -7.17 -0.28 -4.72
CA THR A 76 -8.08 0.25 -3.71
C THR A 76 -8.17 1.77 -3.87
N VAL A 77 -9.37 2.33 -3.76
CA VAL A 77 -9.59 3.78 -3.70
C VAL A 77 -10.32 4.13 -2.42
N VAL A 78 -9.77 5.09 -1.68
CA VAL A 78 -10.32 5.56 -0.41
C VAL A 78 -10.60 7.05 -0.52
N ALA A 79 -11.82 7.47 -0.22
CA ALA A 79 -12.20 8.88 -0.18
C ALA A 79 -11.97 9.45 1.23
N ARG A 80 -11.27 10.57 1.32
CA ARG A 80 -11.23 11.44 2.50
C ARG A 80 -12.47 12.33 2.51
N LEU A 81 -13.29 12.24 3.55
CA LEU A 81 -14.59 12.91 3.63
C LEU A 81 -14.53 14.31 4.29
N ASN A 82 -13.48 14.61 5.03
CA ASN A 82 -13.22 15.92 5.62
C ASN A 82 -11.77 16.36 5.40
N HIS A 83 -11.54 17.65 5.59
CA HIS A 83 -10.19 18.22 5.58
C HIS A 83 -9.51 18.00 6.94
N ALA A 84 -8.18 18.04 6.93
CA ALA A 84 -7.34 18.11 8.13
C ALA A 84 -6.46 19.36 8.06
N SER A 85 -6.21 20.01 9.20
CA SER A 85 -5.29 21.15 9.32
C SER A 85 -4.25 20.85 10.39
N LEU A 86 -2.97 20.91 10.01
CA LEU A 86 -1.84 20.54 10.85
C LEU A 86 -0.85 21.73 10.92
N PRO A 87 -1.10 22.72 11.79
CA PRO A 87 -0.30 23.95 11.86
C PRO A 87 1.15 23.75 12.32
N ALA A 88 1.42 22.78 13.19
CA ALA A 88 2.71 22.55 13.81
C ALA A 88 3.12 21.07 13.81
N ASP A 89 4.42 20.83 13.95
CA ASP A 89 4.95 19.48 14.09
C ASP A 89 4.48 18.89 15.44
N GLY A 90 4.03 17.64 15.41
CA GLY A 90 3.36 16.97 16.54
C GLY A 90 1.84 17.06 16.49
N ASP A 91 1.26 17.91 15.64
CA ASP A 91 -0.19 17.98 15.50
C ASP A 91 -0.75 16.68 14.90
N VAL A 92 -1.97 16.37 15.35
CA VAL A 92 -2.72 15.17 14.98
C VAL A 92 -4.10 15.59 14.48
N ALA A 93 -4.55 15.00 13.39
CA ALA A 93 -5.88 15.19 12.86
C ALA A 93 -6.51 13.87 12.45
N ASP A 94 -7.79 13.71 12.77
CA ASP A 94 -8.58 12.57 12.33
C ASP A 94 -9.42 12.94 11.11
N VAL A 95 -9.29 12.12 10.08
CA VAL A 95 -10.01 12.24 8.82
C VAL A 95 -10.92 11.04 8.66
N ASN A 96 -12.21 11.30 8.50
CA ASN A 96 -13.18 10.30 8.10
C ASN A 96 -12.87 9.85 6.68
N ILE A 97 -12.79 8.53 6.50
CA ILE A 97 -12.47 7.91 5.23
C ILE A 97 -13.56 6.92 4.83
N GLN A 98 -13.72 6.66 3.54
CA GLN A 98 -14.69 5.69 3.04
C GLN A 98 -14.11 4.95 1.84
N LEU A 99 -14.28 3.62 1.81
CA LEU A 99 -13.94 2.84 0.64
C LEU A 99 -14.80 3.29 -0.55
N LYS A 100 -14.16 3.51 -1.70
CA LYS A 100 -14.84 3.90 -2.95
C LYS A 100 -14.75 2.80 -4.01
N ALA A 101 -13.63 2.11 -4.06
CA ALA A 101 -13.42 0.98 -4.97
C ALA A 101 -12.43 0.00 -4.37
N LEU A 102 -12.64 -1.29 -4.64
CA LEU A 102 -11.75 -2.38 -4.25
C LEU A 102 -11.70 -3.41 -5.38
N SER A 103 -10.52 -3.98 -5.62
CA SER A 103 -10.37 -5.08 -6.57
C SER A 103 -9.34 -6.08 -6.08
N MET A 104 -9.79 -7.30 -5.84
CA MET A 104 -8.93 -8.42 -5.44
C MET A 104 -9.28 -9.70 -6.20
N VAL A 105 -8.34 -10.63 -6.26
CA VAL A 105 -8.48 -11.89 -6.98
C VAL A 105 -7.80 -13.05 -6.23
N ASN A 106 -8.38 -14.24 -6.32
CA ASN A 106 -7.70 -15.51 -6.09
C ASN A 106 -7.94 -16.42 -7.29
N ASP A 107 -6.85 -16.72 -7.99
CA ASP A 107 -6.75 -17.62 -9.14
C ASP A 107 -5.98 -18.91 -8.80
N GLY A 108 -5.65 -19.11 -7.52
CA GLY A 108 -4.94 -20.27 -6.99
C GLY A 108 -5.88 -21.42 -6.60
N SER A 109 -5.35 -22.35 -5.81
CA SER A 109 -6.13 -23.48 -5.29
C SER A 109 -7.05 -23.05 -4.15
N HIS A 110 -8.34 -23.38 -4.27
CA HIS A 110 -9.35 -23.19 -3.24
C HIS A 110 -10.54 -24.14 -3.47
N PRO A 111 -11.48 -24.27 -2.52
CA PRO A 111 -12.62 -25.22 -2.64
C PRO A 111 -13.53 -25.05 -3.86
N CYS A 112 -13.51 -23.91 -4.54
CA CYS A 112 -14.30 -23.65 -5.76
C CYS A 112 -13.48 -23.78 -7.05
N SER A 113 -12.21 -24.19 -7.01
CA SER A 113 -11.41 -24.39 -8.22
C SER A 113 -12.14 -25.36 -9.18
N PRO A 114 -12.15 -25.10 -10.50
CA PRO A 114 -11.29 -24.16 -11.24
C PRO A 114 -11.84 -22.73 -11.36
N LEU A 115 -12.90 -22.36 -10.64
CA LEU A 115 -13.42 -20.99 -10.68
C LEU A 115 -12.40 -20.01 -10.10
N THR A 116 -12.35 -18.78 -10.60
CA THR A 116 -11.58 -17.68 -10.00
C THR A 116 -12.45 -16.92 -9.01
N LEU A 117 -11.94 -16.64 -7.81
CA LEU A 117 -12.61 -15.72 -6.90
C LEU A 117 -12.22 -14.28 -7.23
N ARG A 118 -13.21 -13.41 -7.42
CA ARG A 118 -13.01 -11.97 -7.62
C ARG A 118 -13.75 -11.20 -6.53
N VAL A 119 -13.11 -10.17 -6.00
CA VAL A 119 -13.67 -9.34 -4.94
C VAL A 119 -13.77 -7.90 -5.41
N ARG A 120 -14.92 -7.30 -5.12
CA ARG A 120 -15.20 -5.89 -5.34
C ARG A 120 -15.99 -5.34 -4.17
N GLU A 121 -16.02 -4.03 -4.02
CA GLU A 121 -17.00 -3.36 -3.18
C GLU A 121 -18.42 -3.84 -3.52
N ASP A 122 -19.27 -3.99 -2.51
CA ASP A 122 -20.60 -4.58 -2.67
C ASP A 122 -21.63 -3.64 -3.32
N GLY A 123 -21.21 -2.42 -3.70
CA GLY A 123 -22.05 -1.37 -4.25
C GLY A 123 -23.00 -0.73 -3.22
N SER A 124 -22.96 -1.18 -1.96
CA SER A 124 -23.69 -0.56 -0.86
C SER A 124 -22.91 0.63 -0.31
N ILE A 125 -23.58 1.45 0.51
CA ILE A 125 -22.92 2.55 1.22
C ILE A 125 -21.89 1.95 2.17
N GLN A 126 -20.62 2.16 1.85
CA GLN A 126 -19.51 1.70 2.68
C GLN A 126 -19.53 2.40 4.04
N GLN A 127 -19.15 1.69 5.08
CA GLN A 127 -19.02 2.28 6.41
C GLN A 127 -17.89 3.32 6.43
N ILE A 128 -18.07 4.35 7.26
CA ILE A 128 -17.07 5.40 7.46
C ILE A 128 -16.03 4.88 8.44
N GLY A 129 -14.77 4.89 8.01
CA GLY A 129 -13.59 4.63 8.82
C GLY A 129 -12.90 5.91 9.27
N THR A 130 -11.76 5.74 9.91
CA THR A 130 -10.93 6.86 10.39
C THR A 130 -9.49 6.67 9.96
N MET A 131 -8.89 7.75 9.48
CA MET A 131 -7.46 7.91 9.23
C MET A 131 -6.92 8.96 10.18
N THR A 132 -5.95 8.58 11.01
CA THR A 132 -5.25 9.50 11.90
C THR A 132 -3.98 9.95 11.21
N ILE A 133 -3.82 11.26 11.03
CA ILE A 133 -2.66 11.89 10.39
C ILE A 133 -1.89 12.66 11.45
N VAL A 134 -0.59 12.41 11.51
CA VAL A 134 0.36 13.10 12.37
C VAL A 134 1.34 13.86 11.51
N ARG A 135 1.53 15.14 11.80
CA ARG A 135 2.59 15.92 11.20
C ARG A 135 3.87 15.74 12.01
N THR A 136 4.97 15.39 11.35
CA THR A 136 6.27 15.23 12.03
C THR A 136 7.31 16.24 11.57
N SER A 137 7.05 16.94 10.45
CA SER A 137 7.91 17.98 9.90
C SER A 137 7.15 18.92 8.97
N SER A 138 7.77 20.04 8.60
CA SER A 138 7.28 20.94 7.55
C SER A 138 7.21 20.31 6.14
N ALA A 139 7.79 19.12 5.95
CA ALA A 139 7.72 18.39 4.69
C ALA A 139 6.66 17.28 4.68
N GLY A 140 6.08 16.94 5.84
CA GLY A 140 5.01 15.93 5.97
C GLY A 140 5.09 15.18 7.30
N GLY A 141 4.67 13.91 7.31
CA GLY A 141 4.59 13.15 8.55
C GLY A 141 4.21 11.68 8.37
N THR A 142 3.39 11.18 9.29
CA THR A 142 2.87 9.81 9.25
C THR A 142 1.34 9.74 9.33
N PHE A 143 0.74 8.63 8.90
CA PHE A 143 -0.68 8.35 9.06
C PHE A 143 -0.95 6.85 9.29
N SER A 144 -2.00 6.55 10.04
CA SER A 144 -2.60 5.22 10.19
C SER A 144 -4.05 5.29 9.72
N ALA A 145 -4.58 4.19 9.18
CA ALA A 145 -5.92 4.18 8.60
C ALA A 145 -6.53 2.80 8.74
N ASN A 146 -7.77 2.77 9.23
CA ASN A 146 -8.61 1.58 9.30
C ASN A 146 -9.83 1.86 8.42
N VAL A 147 -9.91 1.17 7.28
CA VAL A 147 -10.97 1.32 6.27
C VAL A 147 -11.95 0.17 6.42
N PRO A 148 -13.15 0.38 6.98
CA PRO A 148 -14.21 -0.61 6.94
C PRO A 148 -14.55 -0.98 5.49
N VAL A 149 -14.77 -2.27 5.26
CA VAL A 149 -15.03 -2.82 3.93
C VAL A 149 -16.24 -3.72 3.97
N SER A 150 -17.19 -3.43 3.09
CA SER A 150 -18.28 -4.31 2.71
C SER A 150 -18.08 -4.69 1.24
N ALA A 151 -17.79 -5.97 0.99
CA ALA A 151 -17.39 -6.47 -0.31
C ALA A 151 -18.22 -7.70 -0.72
N ILE A 152 -18.25 -7.97 -2.02
CA ILE A 152 -18.81 -9.21 -2.57
C ILE A 152 -17.67 -10.02 -3.17
N ILE A 153 -17.57 -11.28 -2.75
CA ILE A 153 -16.75 -12.29 -3.43
C ILE A 153 -17.64 -12.98 -4.46
N ARG A 154 -17.16 -13.06 -5.70
CA ARG A 154 -17.80 -13.76 -6.82
C ARG A 154 -16.92 -14.90 -7.27
N ALA A 155 -17.49 -16.09 -7.44
CA ALA A 155 -16.83 -17.16 -8.15
C ALA A 155 -17.14 -17.03 -9.65
N VAL A 156 -16.10 -16.99 -10.48
CA VAL A 156 -16.19 -16.67 -11.90
C VAL A 156 -15.60 -17.83 -12.71
N ASP A 157 -16.28 -18.26 -13.76
CA ASP A 157 -15.76 -19.29 -14.67
C ASP A 157 -14.72 -18.73 -15.67
N SER A 158 -14.15 -19.60 -16.51
CA SER A 158 -13.17 -19.20 -17.54
C SER A 158 -13.73 -18.27 -18.61
N SER A 159 -15.05 -18.17 -18.76
CA SER A 159 -15.73 -17.29 -19.71
C SER A 159 -16.07 -15.93 -19.08
N GLY A 160 -15.81 -15.74 -17.78
CA GLY A 160 -16.14 -14.51 -17.07
C GLY A 160 -17.56 -14.50 -16.47
N ASN A 161 -18.29 -15.61 -16.53
CA ASN A 161 -19.64 -15.68 -15.94
C ASN A 161 -19.55 -15.89 -14.44
N VAL A 162 -20.43 -15.20 -13.70
CA VAL A 162 -20.56 -15.38 -12.25
C VAL A 162 -21.37 -16.64 -11.96
N VAL A 163 -20.75 -17.61 -11.30
CA VAL A 163 -21.37 -18.87 -10.87
C VAL A 163 -22.09 -18.72 -9.54
N GLY A 164 -21.51 -17.94 -8.63
CA GLY A 164 -22.08 -17.68 -7.32
C GLY A 164 -21.39 -16.49 -6.66
N SER A 165 -21.99 -16.01 -5.57
CA SER A 165 -21.48 -14.85 -4.86
C SER A 165 -21.83 -14.89 -3.39
N THR A 166 -21.00 -14.27 -2.56
CA THR A 166 -21.27 -14.09 -1.14
C THR A 166 -20.78 -12.72 -0.68
N PRO A 167 -21.54 -12.00 0.17
CA PRO A 167 -21.03 -10.83 0.84
C PRO A 167 -20.00 -11.23 1.91
N VAL A 168 -19.05 -10.33 2.14
CA VAL A 168 -18.07 -10.37 3.23
C VAL A 168 -17.87 -8.97 3.78
N ASN A 169 -17.60 -8.87 5.08
CA ASN A 169 -17.28 -7.62 5.73
C ASN A 169 -15.93 -7.74 6.43
N GLY A 170 -15.19 -6.64 6.55
CA GLY A 170 -13.90 -6.59 7.22
C GLY A 170 -13.39 -5.17 7.36
N VAL A 171 -12.10 -5.04 7.69
CA VAL A 171 -11.39 -3.77 7.76
C VAL A 171 -10.08 -3.93 7.00
N LEU A 172 -9.81 -3.03 6.05
CA LEU A 172 -8.51 -2.89 5.40
C LEU A 172 -7.70 -1.85 6.16
N GLY A 173 -6.57 -2.25 6.74
CA GLY A 173 -5.73 -1.33 7.50
C GLY A 173 -4.90 -2.03 8.56
N ASP A 174 -4.02 -1.25 9.17
CA ASP A 174 -3.34 -1.59 10.41
C ASP A 174 -3.05 -0.31 11.21
N ASP A 175 -2.71 -0.47 12.49
CA ASP A 175 -2.34 0.63 13.38
C ASP A 175 -0.90 1.13 13.12
N SER A 176 -0.30 0.77 11.98
CA SER A 176 1.06 1.19 11.63
C SER A 176 1.09 2.62 11.08
N ALA A 177 2.17 3.34 11.42
CA ALA A 177 2.41 4.69 10.96
C ALA A 177 3.11 4.67 9.58
N SER A 178 2.37 4.99 8.51
CA SER A 178 2.91 5.14 7.15
C SER A 178 3.32 6.58 6.86
N PRO A 179 4.39 6.84 6.09
CA PRO A 179 4.82 8.19 5.79
C PRO A 179 3.88 8.86 4.79
N TRP A 180 3.81 10.17 4.85
CA TRP A 180 3.21 11.02 3.84
C TRP A 180 4.04 12.29 3.67
N SER A 181 3.91 12.92 2.51
CA SER A 181 4.65 14.13 2.16
C SER A 181 3.69 15.24 1.73
N TYR A 182 4.02 16.48 2.12
CA TYR A 182 3.41 17.71 1.59
C TYR A 182 4.18 18.27 0.37
N GLN A 183 5.26 17.57 0.00
CA GLN A 183 6.13 17.89 -1.12
C GLN A 183 5.91 16.87 -2.24
N PRO A 184 5.88 17.31 -3.51
CA PRO A 184 5.69 16.39 -4.63
C PRO A 184 6.84 15.37 -4.69
N PRO A 185 6.55 14.12 -5.06
CA PRO A 185 7.60 13.13 -5.26
C PRO A 185 8.51 13.54 -6.40
N THR A 186 9.79 13.17 -6.32
CA THR A 186 10.80 13.56 -7.32
C THR A 186 10.59 12.95 -8.70
N THR A 187 9.78 11.89 -8.80
CA THR A 187 9.46 11.20 -10.04
C THR A 187 8.01 10.73 -10.05
N GLY A 188 7.34 10.85 -11.20
CA GLY A 188 6.18 10.03 -11.53
C GLY A 188 4.80 10.43 -10.98
N ALA A 189 4.60 11.58 -10.32
CA ALA A 189 3.26 12.02 -9.90
C ALA A 189 2.87 13.41 -10.43
N PRO A 190 1.61 13.58 -10.88
CA PRO A 190 1.06 14.90 -11.22
C PRO A 190 0.91 15.80 -9.97
N LYS A 191 1.25 17.09 -10.12
CA LYS A 191 1.40 18.12 -9.06
C LYS A 191 0.09 18.68 -8.46
N VAL A 192 -1.03 17.97 -8.55
CA VAL A 192 -2.36 18.57 -8.31
C VAL A 192 -2.87 18.49 -6.87
N THR A 193 -2.22 17.73 -5.99
CA THR A 193 -2.60 17.60 -4.57
C THR A 193 -1.42 17.99 -3.69
N PRO A 194 -1.63 18.75 -2.59
CA PRO A 194 -0.55 19.02 -1.66
C PRO A 194 -0.27 17.83 -0.73
N TRP A 195 -1.09 16.76 -0.77
CA TRP A 195 -0.93 15.54 0.01
C TRP A 195 -0.48 14.38 -0.87
N TYR A 196 0.56 13.66 -0.43
CA TYR A 196 1.13 12.50 -1.09
C TYR A 196 1.31 11.35 -0.08
N PRO A 197 0.34 10.42 0.03
CA PRO A 197 0.46 9.29 0.93
C PRO A 197 1.54 8.32 0.42
N GLY A 198 2.32 7.75 1.34
CA GLY A 198 3.37 6.79 0.99
C GLY A 198 4.63 7.40 0.38
N VAL A 199 4.82 8.71 0.51
CA VAL A 199 6.03 9.40 0.10
C VAL A 199 6.79 9.84 1.34
N ASP A 200 8.09 9.53 1.38
CA ASP A 200 8.96 9.96 2.47
C ASP A 200 9.10 11.49 2.44
N PRO A 201 8.78 12.21 3.52
CA PRO A 201 8.86 13.67 3.54
C PRO A 201 10.30 14.19 3.42
N ILE A 202 11.31 13.40 3.77
CA ILE A 202 12.72 13.81 3.73
C ILE A 202 13.31 13.57 2.35
N THR A 203 13.17 12.35 1.84
CA THR A 203 13.79 11.95 0.57
C THR A 203 12.94 12.28 -0.64
N ARG A 204 11.63 12.57 -0.47
CA ARG A 204 10.64 12.75 -1.53
C ARG A 204 10.53 11.56 -2.48
N LYS A 205 11.00 10.40 -2.01
CA LYS A 205 10.89 9.15 -2.73
C LYS A 205 9.66 8.41 -2.22
N PRO A 206 8.97 7.68 -3.10
CA PRO A 206 7.97 6.75 -2.64
C PRO A 206 8.59 5.73 -1.69
N VAL A 207 7.92 5.49 -0.57
CA VAL A 207 8.31 4.48 0.41
C VAL A 207 7.42 3.28 0.24
N ARG A 208 8.06 2.12 0.14
CA ARG A 208 7.39 0.84 0.30
C ARG A 208 7.22 0.57 1.79
N VAL A 209 6.12 1.06 2.37
CA VAL A 209 5.67 0.53 3.66
C VAL A 209 4.86 -0.72 3.39
N CYS A 210 5.43 -1.87 3.67
CA CYS A 210 4.69 -3.13 3.65
C CYS A 210 3.92 -3.29 4.96
N ARG A 211 2.62 -3.02 4.94
CA ARG A 211 1.73 -3.27 6.07
C ARG A 211 1.51 -4.77 6.25
N ARG A 212 1.36 -5.28 7.47
CA ARG A 212 1.13 -6.71 7.77
C ARG A 212 0.00 -6.78 8.80
N GLY A 213 -1.24 -6.93 8.36
CA GLY A 213 -2.39 -6.96 9.28
C GLY A 213 -2.65 -8.32 9.95
N ASN A 214 -3.78 -8.38 10.69
CA ASN A 214 -4.29 -9.53 11.47
C ASN A 214 -5.24 -10.51 10.71
N LYS A 215 -5.24 -11.79 11.11
CA LYS A 215 -5.70 -13.01 10.38
C LYS A 215 -7.20 -13.17 10.05
N ILE A 216 -8.02 -12.15 10.25
CA ILE A 216 -9.48 -12.23 9.98
C ILE A 216 -9.85 -11.35 8.77
N LEU A 217 -8.98 -10.39 8.41
CA LEU A 217 -8.60 -9.99 7.05
C LEU A 217 -7.45 -8.94 7.09
N PRO A 218 -6.20 -9.26 6.67
CA PRO A 218 -5.12 -8.28 6.56
C PRO A 218 -4.54 -8.06 5.16
N ALA A 219 -4.79 -6.91 4.56
CA ALA A 219 -4.08 -6.52 3.34
C ALA A 219 -2.69 -5.94 3.65
N ARG A 220 -1.69 -6.35 2.86
CA ARG A 220 -0.40 -5.64 2.79
C ARG A 220 -0.51 -4.47 1.81
N HIS A 221 -1.10 -3.35 2.25
CA HIS A 221 -1.09 -2.12 1.45
C HIS A 221 0.29 -1.50 1.45
N CYS A 222 0.77 -1.12 0.28
CA CYS A 222 2.08 -0.55 0.05
C CYS A 222 2.00 0.54 -1.03
N TYR A 223 2.81 1.58 -0.92
CA TYR A 223 2.78 2.69 -1.87
C TYR A 223 3.85 2.51 -2.99
N TRP A 224 3.53 2.94 -4.22
CA TRP A 224 4.12 2.57 -5.55
C TRP A 224 5.37 3.38 -5.98
N PRO A 225 6.21 3.02 -7.01
CA PRO A 225 6.43 1.74 -7.71
C PRO A 225 7.76 1.03 -7.35
N PRO A 226 7.92 -0.27 -7.72
CA PRO A 226 9.23 -0.89 -7.75
C PRO A 226 10.17 -0.19 -8.75
N PRO A 227 11.48 -0.09 -8.48
CA PRO A 227 12.44 0.28 -9.51
C PRO A 227 12.33 -0.75 -10.64
N LYS A 228 12.45 -0.29 -11.89
CA LYS A 228 12.75 -1.20 -13.01
C LYS A 228 14.01 -1.95 -12.61
N CYS A 229 13.94 -3.27 -12.49
CA CYS A 229 15.13 -4.08 -12.30
C CYS A 229 16.09 -3.69 -13.44
N GLY A 230 17.23 -3.09 -13.09
CA GLY A 230 18.32 -3.01 -14.05
C GLY A 230 18.63 -4.44 -14.44
N VAL A 231 18.58 -4.76 -15.73
CA VAL A 231 19.19 -6.00 -16.22
C VAL A 231 20.66 -5.87 -15.85
N VAL A 232 21.08 -6.55 -14.79
CA VAL A 232 22.50 -6.78 -14.56
C VAL A 232 22.89 -7.74 -15.67
N VAL A 233 23.51 -7.21 -16.71
CA VAL A 233 24.30 -8.03 -17.63
C VAL A 233 25.43 -8.57 -16.75
N VAL A 234 25.25 -9.79 -16.25
CA VAL A 234 26.34 -10.52 -15.63
C VAL A 234 27.32 -10.76 -16.77
N ALA A 235 28.45 -10.06 -16.73
CA ALA A 235 29.55 -10.34 -17.64
C ALA A 235 29.97 -11.80 -17.42
N ASP A 236 30.21 -12.53 -18.52
CA ASP A 236 30.64 -13.92 -18.48
C ASP A 236 31.83 -14.08 -17.51
N PRO A 237 31.84 -15.13 -16.68
CA PRO A 237 32.91 -15.33 -15.70
C PRO A 237 34.26 -15.45 -16.42
N VAL A 238 35.19 -14.58 -16.05
CA VAL A 238 36.60 -14.65 -16.47
C VAL A 238 37.22 -15.91 -15.84
N PRO A 239 37.97 -16.73 -16.59
CA PRO A 239 38.66 -17.89 -16.03
C PRO A 239 39.69 -17.44 -14.99
N VAL A 240 39.70 -18.11 -13.83
CA VAL A 240 40.64 -17.85 -12.74
C VAL A 240 41.89 -18.69 -12.98
N ASP A 241 43.00 -18.03 -13.32
CA ASP A 241 44.33 -18.60 -13.22
C ASP A 241 44.92 -18.32 -11.83
N SER A 242 45.62 -19.34 -11.33
CA SER A 242 46.05 -19.57 -9.95
C SER A 242 47.11 -18.60 -9.41
N GLU A 243 47.19 -18.56 -8.07
CA GLU A 243 48.30 -18.05 -7.23
C GLU A 243 48.31 -16.54 -6.89
N THR A 244 47.72 -16.17 -5.75
CA THR A 244 48.44 -15.55 -4.59
C THR A 244 47.47 -15.19 -3.45
N ASP A 245 47.85 -15.57 -2.23
CA ASP A 245 47.21 -15.19 -0.97
C ASP A 245 47.34 -13.68 -0.71
N ALA A 246 46.21 -12.98 -0.65
CA ALA A 246 46.08 -11.72 0.07
C ALA A 246 44.64 -11.57 0.58
N ALA A 247 44.47 -11.64 1.90
CA ALA A 247 43.21 -11.33 2.57
C ALA A 247 42.84 -9.85 2.33
N VAL A 248 41.89 -9.62 1.42
CA VAL A 248 41.26 -8.31 1.20
C VAL A 248 39.85 -8.37 1.78
N ALA A 249 39.52 -7.33 2.54
CA ALA A 249 38.25 -7.13 3.24
C ALA A 249 37.03 -7.49 2.36
N GLN A 250 36.14 -8.32 2.90
CA GLN A 250 34.85 -8.59 2.29
C GLN A 250 34.05 -7.28 2.19
N PRO A 251 33.67 -6.82 0.99
CA PRO A 251 32.62 -5.81 0.88
C PRO A 251 31.32 -6.43 1.39
N VAL A 252 30.60 -5.70 2.25
CA VAL A 252 29.20 -5.99 2.58
C VAL A 252 28.43 -5.88 1.27
N THR A 253 28.21 -7.02 0.62
CA THR A 253 27.32 -7.14 -0.51
C THR A 253 25.91 -6.84 0.00
N ALA A 254 25.30 -5.79 -0.55
CA ALA A 254 23.86 -5.61 -0.46
C ALA A 254 23.21 -6.93 -0.91
N GLU A 255 22.36 -7.52 -0.07
CA GLU A 255 21.53 -8.65 -0.45
C GLU A 255 20.77 -8.28 -1.73
N PRO A 256 21.02 -8.98 -2.86
CA PRO A 256 20.16 -8.89 -4.01
C PRO A 256 18.95 -9.81 -3.78
N CYS A 257 17.79 -9.35 -4.22
CA CYS A 257 16.54 -10.11 -4.28
C CYS A 257 16.78 -11.53 -4.81
N SER A 258 16.76 -12.54 -3.95
CA SER A 258 16.67 -13.93 -4.39
C SER A 258 15.21 -14.26 -4.69
N VAL A 259 14.93 -14.49 -5.97
CA VAL A 259 13.76 -15.25 -6.40
C VAL A 259 14.17 -16.71 -6.31
N GLU A 260 13.58 -17.46 -5.38
CA GLU A 260 13.70 -18.92 -5.37
C GLU A 260 12.92 -19.45 -6.57
N ALA A 261 13.64 -19.86 -7.61
CA ALA A 261 13.05 -20.55 -8.77
C ALA A 261 12.92 -22.04 -8.43
N GLU A 262 11.70 -22.58 -8.51
CA GLU A 262 11.47 -24.03 -8.46
C GLU A 262 12.17 -24.73 -9.65
N PRO A 263 12.67 -25.97 -9.46
CA PRO A 263 13.48 -26.66 -10.45
C PRO A 263 12.64 -27.12 -11.66
N VAL A 264 13.08 -26.75 -12.86
CA VAL A 264 12.57 -27.33 -14.12
C VAL A 264 13.11 -28.76 -14.21
N GLY A 265 12.20 -29.74 -14.13
CA GLY A 265 12.50 -31.16 -14.28
C GLY A 265 13.19 -31.46 -15.61
N THR A 266 14.25 -32.27 -15.53
CA THR A 266 14.94 -32.87 -16.66
C THR A 266 13.99 -33.76 -17.46
N LYS A 267 13.87 -33.50 -18.76
CA LYS A 267 13.48 -34.53 -19.73
C LYS A 267 14.59 -35.58 -19.76
N VAL A 268 14.22 -36.82 -19.53
CA VAL A 268 15.03 -37.99 -19.87
C VAL A 268 14.48 -38.52 -21.19
N ASP A 269 15.36 -38.63 -22.18
CA ASP A 269 15.11 -39.39 -23.42
C ASP A 269 15.14 -40.90 -23.14
#